data_AF-A0AAV8VI84-F1
#
_entry.id   AF-A0AAV8VI84-F1
#
_cell.length_a   1.000
_cell.length_b   1.000
_cell.length_c   1.000
_cell.angle_alpha   90.00
_cell.angle_beta   90.00
_cell.angle_gamma   90.00
#
_symmetry.space_group_name_H-M   'P 1'
#
loop_
_entity.id
_entity.type
_entity.pdbx_description
1 polymer ?
#
loop_
_entity_poly.entity_id
_entity_poly.type
_entity_poly.pdbx_seq_one_letter_code
_entity_poly.pdbx_strand_id
1 'polypeptide(L)'
;MSLWNSTVHRIRVLEYTMQCARENNLRAYRNKRINILTESQVALKGLRNYKVTSRLLWECWEELSDLARHNRVVLLWVPGHSGIKGNEKADELARKGSWASYIGPEPAVGVSKTMVRSQVKEWVNAQHKEYWNNITRHQHGKIFIREPSAKLTCELLTLSRNKLRIITGLLTGHCALKAHLIRMGLYNGDPNCRLCGRGAKSAYHILCECEALDHRRQTVY
;
A
#
# COMPACT_ATOMS: atom_id res chain seq x y z
N MET A 1 -5.08 -2.85 -0.42
CA MET A 1 -5.20 -1.61 0.39
C MET A 1 -6.60 -1.39 0.98
N SER A 2 -7.62 -2.22 0.70
CA SER A 2 -9.04 -1.91 0.97
C SER A 2 -9.61 -2.36 2.31
N LEU A 3 -9.03 -3.35 2.99
CA LEU A 3 -9.63 -3.93 4.20
C LEU A 3 -9.30 -3.15 5.49
N TRP A 4 -8.15 -2.49 5.53
CA TRP A 4 -7.60 -1.90 6.75
C TRP A 4 -8.07 -0.47 7.03
N ASN A 5 -8.25 0.32 5.97
CA ASN A 5 -9.07 1.53 6.05
C ASN A 5 -10.49 1.20 6.48
N SER A 6 -11.00 -0.02 6.28
CA SER A 6 -12.35 -0.34 6.71
C SER A 6 -12.42 -0.63 8.22
N THR A 7 -11.48 -1.35 8.84
CA THR A 7 -11.65 -1.79 10.24
C THR A 7 -11.27 -0.75 11.29
N VAL A 8 -10.19 0.00 11.09
CA VAL A 8 -9.81 1.08 12.03
C VAL A 8 -10.77 2.26 11.92
N HIS A 9 -11.21 2.57 10.70
CA HIS A 9 -12.24 3.57 10.45
C HIS A 9 -13.62 3.09 10.96
N ARG A 10 -13.95 1.79 10.88
CA ARG A 10 -15.15 1.21 11.52
C ARG A 10 -15.19 1.48 13.02
N ILE A 11 -14.08 1.26 13.73
CA ILE A 11 -14.00 1.43 15.20
C ILE A 11 -14.16 2.91 15.57
N ARG A 12 -13.37 3.79 14.95
CA ARG A 12 -13.42 5.23 15.26
C ARG A 12 -14.77 5.88 14.93
N VAL A 13 -15.42 5.46 13.83
CA VAL A 13 -16.70 6.05 13.42
C VAL A 13 -17.88 5.59 14.30
N LEU A 14 -17.82 4.37 14.85
CA LEU A 14 -18.80 3.92 15.85
C LEU A 14 -18.64 4.67 17.17
N GLU A 15 -17.41 4.97 17.59
CA GLU A 15 -17.15 5.79 18.78
C GLU A 15 -17.75 7.19 18.64
N TYR A 16 -17.61 7.84 17.49
CA TYR A 16 -18.25 9.14 17.26
C TYR A 16 -19.78 9.06 17.29
N THR A 17 -20.35 8.04 16.65
CA THR A 17 -21.81 7.84 16.64
C THR A 17 -22.34 7.63 18.06
N MET A 18 -21.64 6.80 18.85
CA MET A 18 -21.94 6.54 20.25
C MET A 18 -21.80 7.80 21.12
N GLN A 19 -20.74 8.58 20.94
CA GLN A 19 -20.55 9.84 21.68
C GLN A 19 -21.62 10.87 21.34
N CYS A 20 -22.01 10.98 20.07
CA CYS A 20 -23.14 11.83 19.68
C CYS A 20 -24.43 11.37 20.37
N ALA A 21 -24.70 10.07 20.42
CA ALA A 21 -25.88 9.55 21.11
C ALA A 21 -25.85 9.86 22.60
N ARG A 22 -24.73 9.56 23.28
CA ARG A 22 -24.49 9.86 24.70
C ARG A 22 -24.69 11.33 25.03
N GLU A 23 -24.09 12.23 24.25
CA GLU A 23 -24.20 13.67 24.49
C GLU A 23 -25.65 14.17 24.36
N ASN A 24 -26.42 13.65 23.39
CA ASN A 24 -27.82 14.00 23.24
C ASN A 24 -28.69 13.42 24.37
N ASN A 25 -28.35 12.22 24.88
CA ASN A 25 -28.96 11.64 26.08
C ASN A 25 -28.69 12.51 27.32
N LEU A 26 -27.43 12.93 27.52
CA LEU A 26 -27.03 13.81 28.63
C LEU A 26 -27.71 15.18 28.59
N ARG A 27 -27.92 15.73 27.39
CA ARG A 27 -28.68 16.97 27.18
C ARG A 27 -30.19 16.80 27.37
N ALA A 28 -30.66 15.58 27.59
CA ALA A 28 -32.05 15.23 27.84
C ALA A 28 -33.02 15.75 26.76
N TYR A 29 -32.61 15.74 25.49
CA TYR A 29 -33.52 16.09 24.39
C TYR A 29 -34.68 15.10 24.30
N ARG A 30 -35.89 15.61 24.13
CA ARG A 30 -37.12 14.82 24.02
C ARG A 30 -37.99 15.35 22.89
N ASN A 31 -38.74 14.46 22.26
CA ASN A 31 -39.65 14.74 21.14
C ASN A 31 -38.98 15.49 19.98
N LYS A 32 -37.68 15.26 19.77
CA LYS A 32 -36.93 15.85 18.65
C LYS A 32 -36.71 14.84 17.54
N ARG A 33 -36.51 15.34 16.34
CA ARG A 33 -35.92 14.58 15.24
C ARG A 33 -34.42 14.83 15.24
N ILE A 34 -33.63 13.79 15.46
CA ILE A 34 -32.17 13.85 15.57
C ILE A 34 -31.58 13.10 14.38
N ASN A 35 -30.84 13.82 13.54
CA ASN A 35 -30.13 13.21 12.41
C ASN A 35 -28.65 13.10 12.76
N ILE A 36 -28.11 11.89 12.80
CA ILE A 36 -26.68 11.63 13.02
C ILE A 36 -26.07 11.24 11.68
N LEU A 37 -25.09 12.02 11.21
CA LEU A 37 -24.45 11.85 9.92
C LEU A 37 -23.15 11.05 10.10
N THR A 38 -22.94 10.04 9.26
CA THR A 38 -21.75 9.18 9.32
C THR A 38 -21.21 8.86 7.93
N GLU A 39 -19.89 8.89 7.77
CA GLU A 39 -19.24 8.50 6.52
C GLU A 39 -19.00 6.98 6.37
N SER A 40 -19.18 6.22 7.46
CA SER A 40 -18.91 4.78 7.47
C SER A 40 -20.15 3.98 7.08
N GLN A 41 -20.25 3.62 5.80
CA GLN A 41 -21.26 2.67 5.32
C GLN A 41 -21.21 1.34 6.08
N VAL A 42 -20.02 0.95 6.56
CA VAL A 42 -19.88 -0.32 7.27
C VAL A 42 -20.40 -0.24 8.70
N ALA A 43 -20.25 0.90 9.39
CA ALA A 43 -20.86 1.11 10.70
C ALA A 43 -22.39 1.00 10.62
N LEU A 44 -22.99 1.64 9.61
CA LEU A 44 -24.44 1.55 9.35
C LEU A 44 -24.90 0.13 9.05
N LYS A 45 -24.15 -0.61 8.22
CA LYS A 45 -24.44 -2.02 7.94
C LYS A 45 -24.31 -2.89 9.19
N GLY A 46 -23.35 -2.60 10.07
CA GLY A 46 -23.17 -3.27 11.36
C GLY A 46 -24.34 -3.06 12.30
N LEU A 47 -24.77 -1.80 12.48
CA LEU A 47 -25.91 -1.43 13.34
C LEU A 47 -27.26 -1.94 12.81
N ARG A 48 -27.39 -2.14 11.50
CA ARG A 48 -28.59 -2.72 10.89
C ARG A 48 -28.65 -4.24 11.00
N ASN A 49 -27.53 -4.90 11.30
CA ASN A 49 -27.47 -6.36 11.36
C ASN A 49 -28.02 -6.87 12.70
N TYR A 50 -28.76 -7.97 12.68
CA TYR A 50 -29.35 -8.56 13.88
C TYR A 50 -28.32 -9.25 14.78
N LYS A 51 -27.13 -9.55 14.24
CA LYS A 51 -26.03 -10.19 14.96
C LYS A 51 -24.95 -9.15 15.29
N VAL A 52 -24.79 -8.84 16.57
CA VAL A 52 -23.75 -7.93 17.05
C VAL A 52 -22.43 -8.69 17.22
N THR A 53 -21.40 -8.26 16.48
CA THR A 53 -20.11 -8.97 16.39
C THR A 53 -18.99 -8.35 17.23
N SER A 54 -19.24 -7.22 17.90
CA SER A 54 -18.26 -6.58 18.77
C SER A 54 -18.94 -5.85 19.93
N ARG A 55 -18.23 -5.76 21.08
CA ARG A 55 -18.69 -5.03 22.26
C ARG A 55 -19.00 -3.55 21.96
N LEU A 56 -18.14 -2.89 21.18
CA LEU A 56 -18.34 -1.49 20.80
C LEU A 56 -19.61 -1.26 19.96
N LEU A 57 -19.96 -2.22 19.09
CA LEU A 57 -21.22 -2.15 18.34
C LEU A 57 -22.43 -2.28 19.28
N TRP A 58 -22.33 -3.15 20.29
CA TRP A 58 -23.37 -3.32 21.31
C TRP A 58 -23.59 -2.03 22.12
N GLU A 59 -22.51 -1.47 22.68
CA GLU A 59 -22.57 -0.23 23.47
C GLU A 59 -23.12 0.94 22.63
N CYS A 60 -22.69 1.06 21.36
CA CYS A 60 -23.22 2.08 20.46
C CYS A 60 -24.72 1.90 20.18
N TRP A 61 -25.17 0.65 20.03
CA TRP A 61 -26.57 0.32 19.80
C TRP A 61 -27.45 0.63 21.03
N GLU A 62 -26.96 0.36 22.25
CA GLU A 62 -27.66 0.69 23.50
C GLU A 62 -27.89 2.20 23.61
N GLU A 63 -26.85 3.01 23.42
CA GLU A 63 -26.94 4.48 23.51
C GLU A 63 -27.90 5.08 22.46
N LEU A 64 -27.86 4.55 21.24
CA LEU A 64 -28.77 4.95 20.18
C LEU A 64 -30.21 4.54 20.48
N SER A 65 -30.41 3.36 21.07
CA SER A 65 -31.72 2.85 21.46
C SER A 65 -32.31 3.70 22.57
N ASP A 66 -31.52 4.05 23.59
CA ASP A 66 -31.93 4.93 24.68
C ASP A 66 -32.31 6.31 24.16
N LEU A 67 -31.53 6.88 23.24
CA LEU A 67 -31.88 8.15 22.61
C LEU A 67 -33.18 8.07 21.81
N ALA A 68 -33.39 6.95 21.11
CA ALA A 68 -34.58 6.70 20.31
C ALA A 68 -35.86 6.44 21.13
N ARG A 69 -35.75 6.07 22.42
CA ARG A 69 -36.93 5.93 23.30
C ARG A 69 -37.75 7.21 23.42
N HIS A 70 -37.10 8.36 23.26
CA HIS A 70 -37.72 9.67 23.46
C HIS A 70 -37.60 10.60 22.23
N ASN A 71 -36.96 10.14 21.16
CA ASN A 71 -36.69 10.94 19.97
C ASN A 71 -36.80 10.11 18.69
N ARG A 72 -37.04 10.79 17.57
CA ARG A 72 -36.90 10.18 16.25
C ARG A 72 -35.45 10.29 15.78
N VAL A 73 -34.67 9.24 15.99
CA VAL A 73 -33.26 9.18 15.59
C VAL A 73 -33.14 8.62 14.17
N VAL A 74 -32.38 9.30 13.31
CA VAL A 74 -32.10 8.88 11.93
C VAL A 74 -30.59 8.89 11.71
N LEU A 75 -30.03 7.73 11.36
CA LEU A 75 -28.64 7.63 10.93
C LEU A 75 -28.56 7.84 9.41
N LEU A 76 -27.80 8.83 8.96
CA LEU A 76 -27.65 9.18 7.56
C LEU A 76 -26.22 8.93 7.10
N TRP A 77 -26.06 8.21 6.00
CA TRP A 77 -24.77 8.10 5.35
C TRP A 77 -24.45 9.37 4.57
N VAL A 78 -23.24 9.89 4.72
CA VAL A 78 -22.71 10.97 3.88
C VAL A 78 -21.39 10.55 3.24
N PRO A 79 -21.12 10.94 2.00
CA PRO A 79 -19.81 10.71 1.40
C PRO A 79 -18.73 11.53 2.13
N GLY A 80 -17.63 10.87 2.49
CA GLY A 80 -16.45 11.54 3.05
C GLY A 80 -15.86 12.56 2.06
N HIS A 81 -15.23 13.61 2.58
CA HIS A 81 -14.55 14.65 1.78
C HIS A 81 -15.41 15.33 0.70
N SER A 82 -16.71 15.49 0.95
CA SER A 82 -17.67 16.04 -0.02
C SER A 82 -18.02 17.52 0.19
N GLY A 83 -17.14 18.31 0.83
CA GLY A 83 -17.40 19.74 1.06
C GLY A 83 -18.39 20.04 2.19
N ILE A 84 -18.84 19.02 2.93
CA ILE A 84 -19.80 19.21 4.04
C ILE A 84 -19.05 19.78 5.23
N LYS A 85 -19.24 21.08 5.48
CA LYS A 85 -18.56 21.85 6.54
C LYS A 85 -18.52 21.15 7.91
N GLY A 86 -19.60 20.47 8.30
CA GLY A 86 -19.66 19.71 9.55
C GLY A 86 -18.78 18.46 9.56
N ASN A 87 -18.72 17.72 8.44
CA ASN A 87 -17.87 16.53 8.30
C ASN A 87 -16.40 16.93 8.26
N GLU A 88 -16.06 17.95 7.48
CA GLU A 88 -14.68 18.46 7.40
C GLU A 88 -14.19 18.95 8.76
N LYS A 89 -15.07 19.58 9.55
CA LYS A 89 -14.72 20.00 10.90
C LYS A 89 -14.51 18.82 11.84
N ALA A 90 -15.35 17.79 11.75
CA ALA A 90 -15.18 16.55 12.52
C ALA A 90 -13.86 15.84 12.14
N ASP A 91 -13.54 15.72 10.85
CA ASP A 91 -12.29 15.15 10.34
C ASP A 91 -11.07 15.94 10.82
N GLU A 92 -11.18 17.28 10.81
CA GLU A 92 -10.13 18.16 11.31
C GLU A 92 -9.86 17.94 12.81
N LEU A 93 -10.91 17.83 13.62
CA LEU A 93 -10.81 17.57 15.06
C LEU A 93 -10.28 16.16 15.33
N ALA A 94 -10.75 15.15 14.61
CA ALA A 94 -10.28 13.77 14.71
C ALA A 94 -8.78 13.66 14.38
N ARG A 95 -8.35 14.33 13.29
CA ARG A 95 -6.95 14.43 12.91
C ARG A 95 -6.16 15.11 14.02
N LYS A 96 -6.57 16.28 14.50
CA LYS A 96 -5.91 16.98 15.62
C LYS A 96 -5.77 16.10 16.86
N GLY A 97 -6.81 15.36 17.23
CA GLY A 97 -6.79 14.41 18.33
C GLY A 97 -5.80 13.26 18.13
N SER A 98 -5.61 12.79 16.89
CA SER A 98 -4.61 11.75 16.58
C SER A 98 -3.15 12.21 16.71
N TRP A 99 -2.89 13.53 16.72
CA TRP A 99 -1.57 14.11 16.97
C TRP A 99 -1.33 14.43 18.45
N ALA A 100 -2.37 14.42 19.28
CA ALA A 100 -2.24 14.71 20.70
C ALA A 100 -1.60 13.53 21.45
N SER A 101 -0.72 13.84 22.40
CA SER A 101 -0.21 12.84 23.33
C SER A 101 -1.37 12.19 24.07
N TYR A 102 -1.37 10.86 24.13
CA TYR A 102 -2.37 10.10 24.86
C TYR A 102 -2.29 10.41 26.36
N ILE A 103 -3.38 10.90 26.95
CA ILE A 103 -3.51 11.19 28.39
C ILE A 103 -4.76 10.46 28.90
N GLY A 104 -4.59 9.33 29.59
CA GLY A 104 -5.69 8.60 30.25
C GLY A 104 -5.39 7.12 30.48
N PRO A 105 -6.15 6.42 31.36
CA PRO A 105 -6.10 4.96 31.44
C PRO A 105 -6.76 4.35 30.19
N GLU A 106 -6.36 3.13 29.83
CA GLU A 106 -6.79 2.39 28.62
C GLU A 106 -8.29 2.53 28.23
N PRO A 107 -8.63 2.49 26.92
CA PRO A 107 -7.93 1.70 25.91
C PRO A 107 -7.09 2.55 24.97
N ALA A 108 -5.78 2.35 25.01
CA ALA A 108 -4.93 2.73 23.90
C ALA A 108 -5.40 1.95 22.67
N VAL A 109 -5.78 2.65 21.59
CA VAL A 109 -6.04 2.00 20.30
C VAL A 109 -4.73 1.33 19.88
N GLY A 110 -4.65 0.00 20.05
CA GLY A 110 -3.43 -0.75 19.85
C GLY A 110 -2.81 -0.51 18.48
N VAL A 111 -1.48 -0.61 18.38
CA VAL A 111 -0.77 -0.50 17.11
C VAL A 111 -1.24 -1.63 16.20
N SER A 112 -2.09 -1.23 15.29
CA SER A 112 -2.73 -2.12 14.34
C SER A 112 -1.72 -2.85 13.45
N LYS A 113 -1.96 -4.15 13.19
CA LYS A 113 -1.00 -5.06 12.52
C LYS A 113 -0.47 -4.56 11.18
N THR A 114 -1.25 -3.82 10.39
CA THR A 114 -0.76 -3.29 9.09
C THR A 114 0.18 -2.11 9.25
N MET A 115 0.03 -1.27 10.28
CA MET A 115 1.03 -0.23 10.57
C MET A 115 2.37 -0.88 10.89
N VAL A 116 2.36 -1.88 11.78
CA VAL A 116 3.57 -2.67 12.08
C VAL A 116 4.14 -3.29 10.81
N ARG A 117 3.31 -3.97 10.00
CA ARG A 117 3.77 -4.59 8.74
C ARG A 117 4.28 -3.58 7.72
N SER A 118 3.68 -2.39 7.61
CA SER A 118 4.14 -1.33 6.72
C SER A 118 5.49 -0.82 7.18
N GLN A 119 5.63 -0.54 8.48
CA GLN A 119 6.88 -0.02 9.01
C GLN A 119 8.02 -1.04 8.89
N VAL A 120 7.74 -2.31 9.17
CA VAL A 120 8.70 -3.41 8.94
C VAL A 120 9.06 -3.50 7.45
N LYS A 121 8.09 -3.42 6.54
CA LYS A 121 8.34 -3.48 5.09
C LYS A 121 9.20 -2.31 4.61
N GLU A 122 8.91 -1.09 5.08
CA GLU A 122 9.70 0.11 4.78
C GLU A 122 11.14 -0.03 5.29
N TRP A 123 11.29 -0.50 6.52
CA TRP A 123 12.60 -0.77 7.11
C TRP A 123 13.39 -1.82 6.31
N VAL A 124 12.77 -2.96 5.99
CA VAL A 124 13.42 -4.03 5.18
C VAL A 124 13.84 -3.49 3.81
N ASN A 125 12.99 -2.71 3.15
CA ASN A 125 13.31 -2.12 1.85
C ASN A 125 14.48 -1.14 1.95
N ALA A 126 14.53 -0.32 3.00
CA ALA A 126 15.63 0.61 3.24
C ALA A 126 16.96 -0.16 3.46
N GLN A 127 16.95 -1.17 4.33
CA GLN A 127 18.12 -2.02 4.59
C GLN A 127 18.59 -2.75 3.33
N HIS A 128 17.67 -3.32 2.55
CA HIS A 128 18.01 -3.95 1.27
C HIS A 128 18.64 -2.95 0.29
N LYS A 129 18.07 -1.75 0.17
CA LYS A 129 18.58 -0.72 -0.75
C LYS A 129 19.98 -0.26 -0.35
N GLU A 130 20.21 -0.04 0.94
CA GLU A 130 21.52 0.30 1.49
C GLU A 130 22.54 -0.81 1.19
N TYR A 131 22.21 -2.06 1.55
CA TYR A 131 23.06 -3.22 1.27
C TYR A 131 23.35 -3.36 -0.22
N TRP A 132 22.33 -3.29 -1.07
CA TRP A 132 22.46 -3.40 -2.52
C TRP A 132 23.38 -2.32 -3.08
N ASN A 133 23.28 -1.08 -2.61
CA ASN A 133 24.15 0.01 -3.07
C ASN A 133 25.61 -0.18 -2.63
N ASN A 134 25.83 -0.68 -1.41
CA ASN A 134 27.17 -0.83 -0.83
C ASN A 134 27.96 -2.03 -1.34
N ILE A 135 27.34 -3.03 -1.98
CA ILE A 135 28.06 -4.16 -2.58
C ILE A 135 28.95 -3.70 -3.75
N THR A 136 30.25 -3.98 -3.73
CA THR A 136 31.15 -3.60 -4.83
C THR A 136 31.02 -4.47 -6.09
N ARG A 137 30.47 -5.68 -5.96
CA ARG A 137 30.23 -6.65 -7.04
C ARG A 137 28.89 -6.38 -7.76
N HIS A 138 28.61 -7.16 -8.82
CA HIS A 138 27.34 -7.13 -9.57
C HIS A 138 27.04 -5.82 -10.32
N GLN A 139 28.08 -5.06 -10.70
CA GLN A 139 27.95 -3.76 -11.37
C GLN A 139 26.99 -3.79 -12.58
N HIS A 140 27.09 -4.82 -13.43
CA HIS A 140 26.17 -5.01 -14.56
C HIS A 140 24.71 -5.12 -14.11
N GLY A 141 24.43 -5.97 -13.11
CA GLY A 141 23.08 -6.15 -12.57
C GLY A 141 22.49 -4.87 -12.00
N LYS A 142 23.32 -4.06 -11.32
CA LYS A 142 22.90 -2.79 -10.73
C LYS A 142 22.48 -1.72 -11.74
N ILE A 143 22.98 -1.78 -12.98
CA ILE A 143 22.57 -0.87 -14.05
C ILE A 143 21.06 -1.02 -14.32
N PHE A 144 20.58 -2.27 -14.35
CA PHE A 144 19.21 -2.60 -14.71
C PHE A 144 18.29 -2.82 -13.50
N ILE A 145 18.82 -3.30 -12.38
CA ILE A 145 18.09 -3.59 -11.15
C ILE A 145 18.64 -2.68 -10.04
N ARG A 146 18.11 -1.46 -9.96
CA ARG A 146 18.56 -0.45 -8.99
C ARG A 146 17.98 -0.68 -7.60
N GLU A 147 16.74 -1.15 -7.52
CA GLU A 147 16.04 -1.42 -6.27
C GLU A 147 14.97 -2.50 -6.47
N PRO A 148 14.48 -3.14 -5.38
CA PRO A 148 13.37 -4.08 -5.47
C PRO A 148 12.13 -3.43 -6.08
N SER A 149 11.63 -4.01 -7.18
CA SER A 149 10.44 -3.52 -7.87
C SER A 149 9.40 -4.62 -7.99
N ALA A 150 8.30 -4.48 -7.24
CA ALA A 150 7.18 -5.43 -7.33
C ALA A 150 6.57 -5.45 -8.73
N LYS A 151 6.55 -4.30 -9.43
CA LYS A 151 6.09 -4.18 -10.81
C LYS A 151 6.95 -5.04 -11.74
N LEU A 152 8.26 -4.84 -11.71
CA LEU A 152 9.21 -5.62 -12.51
C LEU A 152 9.08 -7.12 -12.20
N THR A 153 8.99 -7.50 -10.93
CA THR A 153 8.80 -8.89 -10.53
C THR A 153 7.52 -9.47 -11.12
N CYS A 154 6.39 -8.75 -11.05
CA CYS A 154 5.14 -9.22 -11.64
C CYS A 154 5.28 -9.40 -13.15
N GLU A 155 5.83 -8.42 -13.87
CA GLU A 155 6.06 -8.51 -15.31
C GLU A 155 6.94 -9.71 -15.68
N LEU A 156 8.05 -9.91 -14.99
CA LEU A 156 8.95 -11.04 -15.23
C LEU A 156 8.28 -12.40 -14.98
N LEU A 157 7.44 -12.50 -13.93
CA LEU A 157 6.75 -13.74 -13.60
C LEU A 157 5.62 -14.10 -14.58
N THR A 158 5.15 -13.15 -15.41
CA THR A 158 4.20 -13.45 -16.49
C THR A 158 4.85 -14.13 -17.70
N LEU A 159 6.19 -14.10 -17.78
CA LEU A 159 6.91 -14.64 -18.92
C LEU A 159 7.02 -16.16 -18.86
N SER A 160 7.02 -16.80 -20.03
CA SER A 160 7.40 -18.22 -20.14
C SER A 160 8.80 -18.46 -19.54
N ARG A 161 9.03 -19.67 -19.03
CA ARG A 161 10.33 -20.09 -18.45
C ARG A 161 11.53 -19.76 -19.36
N ASN A 162 11.40 -19.96 -20.67
CA ASN A 162 12.47 -19.67 -21.62
C ASN A 162 12.78 -18.17 -21.72
N LYS A 163 11.74 -17.32 -21.81
CA LYS A 163 11.89 -15.86 -21.83
C LYS A 163 12.48 -15.34 -20.51
N LEU A 164 11.99 -15.84 -19.38
CA LEU A 164 12.51 -15.49 -18.06
C LEU A 164 14.00 -15.81 -17.94
N ARG A 165 14.43 -17.01 -18.35
CA ARG A 165 15.85 -17.40 -18.37
C ARG A 165 16.71 -16.42 -19.17
N ILE A 166 16.26 -16.04 -20.36
CA ILE A 166 16.99 -15.11 -21.23
C ILE A 166 17.10 -13.73 -20.57
N ILE A 167 15.99 -13.19 -20.09
CA ILE A 167 15.97 -11.87 -19.46
C ILE A 167 16.79 -11.84 -18.17
N THR A 168 16.68 -12.85 -17.30
CA THR A 168 17.52 -12.95 -16.11
C THR A 168 19.01 -12.96 -16.47
N GLY A 169 19.42 -13.72 -17.49
CA GLY A 169 20.81 -13.73 -17.97
C GLY A 169 21.26 -12.39 -18.54
N LEU A 170 20.38 -11.67 -19.25
CA LEU A 170 20.67 -10.34 -19.79
C LEU A 170 20.76 -9.27 -18.68
N LEU A 171 19.82 -9.26 -17.73
CA LEU A 171 19.79 -8.31 -16.62
C LEU A 171 20.97 -8.51 -15.67
N THR A 172 21.36 -9.76 -15.39
CA THR A 172 22.47 -10.07 -14.49
C THR A 172 23.83 -10.09 -15.19
N GLY A 173 23.85 -10.16 -16.52
CA GLY A 173 25.08 -10.30 -17.31
C GLY A 173 25.60 -11.73 -17.40
N HIS A 174 24.88 -12.70 -16.83
CA HIS A 174 25.18 -14.13 -16.87
C HIS A 174 24.43 -14.82 -18.03
N CYS A 175 24.81 -14.48 -19.25
CA CYS A 175 24.26 -15.10 -20.46
C CYS A 175 25.40 -15.64 -21.34
N ALA A 176 25.10 -16.62 -22.20
CA ALA A 176 26.06 -17.26 -23.10
C ALA A 176 26.48 -16.34 -24.27
N LEU A 177 26.91 -15.12 -23.95
CA LEU A 177 27.54 -14.18 -24.87
C LEU A 177 29.06 -14.27 -24.72
N LYS A 178 29.79 -13.94 -25.80
CA LYS A 178 31.25 -14.07 -25.86
C LYS A 178 31.94 -13.43 -24.65
N ALA A 179 31.56 -12.22 -24.24
CA ALA A 179 32.20 -11.55 -23.11
C ALA A 179 32.07 -12.34 -21.78
N HIS A 180 30.94 -13.00 -21.55
CA HIS A 180 30.76 -13.85 -20.36
C HIS A 180 31.50 -15.17 -20.49
N LEU A 181 31.47 -15.80 -21.68
CA LEU A 181 32.19 -17.05 -21.93
C LEU A 181 33.71 -16.89 -21.81
N ILE A 182 34.27 -15.77 -22.29
CA ILE A 182 35.68 -15.41 -22.11
C ILE A 182 36.01 -15.25 -20.63
N ARG A 183 35.17 -14.53 -19.87
CA ARG A 183 35.34 -14.34 -18.42
C ARG A 183 35.32 -15.68 -17.67
N MET A 184 34.55 -16.65 -18.14
CA MET A 184 34.51 -18.00 -17.56
C MET A 184 35.61 -18.93 -18.09
N GLY A 185 36.46 -18.49 -19.02
CA GLY A 185 37.50 -19.32 -19.63
C GLY A 185 36.96 -20.40 -20.59
N LEU A 186 35.70 -20.30 -21.03
CA LEU A 186 35.07 -21.27 -21.94
C LEU A 186 35.20 -20.90 -23.42
N TYR A 187 35.76 -19.73 -23.72
CA TYR A 187 35.96 -19.26 -25.10
C TYR A 187 37.20 -18.36 -25.16
N ASN A 188 38.04 -18.57 -26.16
CA ASN A 188 39.30 -17.86 -26.37
C ASN A 188 39.39 -17.19 -27.75
N GLY A 189 38.29 -17.14 -28.50
CA GLY A 189 38.25 -16.49 -29.82
C GLY A 189 37.99 -14.98 -29.74
N ASP A 190 37.78 -14.38 -30.91
CA ASP A 190 37.52 -12.94 -31.05
C ASP A 190 36.34 -12.47 -30.16
N PRO A 191 36.53 -11.47 -29.27
CA PRO A 191 35.49 -10.94 -28.38
C PRO A 191 34.45 -10.08 -29.11
N ASN A 192 34.74 -9.64 -30.34
CA ASN A 192 33.93 -8.63 -31.01
C ASN A 192 32.52 -9.10 -31.30
N CYS A 193 31.60 -8.14 -31.25
CA CYS A 193 30.21 -8.35 -31.61
C CYS A 193 30.10 -8.71 -33.10
N ARG A 194 29.51 -9.87 -33.40
CA ARG A 194 29.27 -10.30 -34.79
C ARG A 194 28.25 -9.43 -35.55
N LEU A 195 27.51 -8.59 -34.85
CA LEU A 195 26.45 -7.77 -35.46
C LEU A 195 26.98 -6.42 -35.96
N CYS A 196 27.75 -5.71 -35.13
CA CYS A 196 28.30 -4.39 -35.47
C CYS A 196 29.83 -4.39 -35.66
N GLY A 197 30.50 -5.51 -35.46
CA GLY A 197 31.97 -5.61 -35.57
C GLY A 197 32.76 -4.90 -34.45
N ARG A 198 32.08 -4.25 -33.49
CA ARG A 198 32.71 -3.45 -32.42
C ARG A 198 32.34 -3.95 -31.04
N GLY A 199 33.28 -3.79 -30.09
CA GLY A 199 33.09 -4.03 -28.67
C GLY A 199 32.98 -5.52 -28.27
N ALA A 200 33.36 -5.84 -27.04
CA ALA A 200 33.14 -7.16 -26.49
C ALA A 200 31.63 -7.43 -26.40
N LYS A 201 31.14 -8.57 -26.95
CA LYS A 201 29.72 -8.92 -26.94
C LYS A 201 29.23 -9.21 -25.52
N SER A 202 28.95 -8.16 -24.75
CA SER A 202 28.38 -8.18 -23.41
C SER A 202 26.86 -7.99 -23.48
N ALA A 203 26.16 -8.33 -22.40
CA ALA A 203 24.73 -8.06 -22.31
C ALA A 203 24.45 -6.54 -22.39
N TYR A 204 25.32 -5.71 -21.82
CA TYR A 204 25.18 -4.25 -21.86
C TYR A 204 25.33 -3.75 -23.29
N HIS A 205 26.34 -4.23 -24.01
CA HIS A 205 26.53 -3.88 -25.42
C HIS A 205 25.28 -4.22 -26.25
N ILE A 206 24.73 -5.43 -26.11
CA ILE A 206 23.54 -5.86 -26.85
C ILE A 206 22.31 -4.99 -26.50
N LEU A 207 22.11 -4.69 -25.22
CA LEU A 207 20.94 -3.95 -24.74
C LEU A 207 21.03 -2.44 -24.95
N CYS A 208 22.23 -1.85 -24.96
CA CYS A 208 22.40 -0.41 -24.84
C CYS A 208 23.27 0.24 -25.92
N GLU A 209 24.24 -0.47 -26.51
CA GLU A 209 25.29 0.17 -27.35
C GLU A 209 25.35 -0.35 -28.79
N CYS A 210 24.85 -1.56 -29.06
CA CYS A 210 25.06 -2.22 -30.34
C CYS A 210 24.30 -1.49 -31.45
N GLU A 211 25.01 -0.77 -32.31
CA GLU A 211 24.42 0.03 -33.41
C GLU A 211 23.57 -0.80 -34.36
N ALA A 212 23.98 -2.04 -34.64
CA ALA A 212 23.22 -2.97 -35.47
C ALA A 212 21.84 -3.33 -34.87
N LEU A 213 21.62 -3.06 -33.60
CA LEU A 213 20.35 -3.28 -32.89
C LEU A 213 19.61 -1.97 -32.58
N ASP A 214 20.10 -0.82 -33.04
CA ASP A 214 19.57 0.48 -32.63
C ASP A 214 18.13 0.69 -33.05
N HIS A 215 17.82 0.39 -34.32
CA HIS A 215 16.47 0.47 -34.83
C HIS A 215 15.48 -0.41 -34.04
N ARG A 216 15.90 -1.61 -33.63
CA ARG A 216 15.05 -2.51 -32.82
C ARG A 216 14.79 -1.96 -31.42
N ARG A 217 15.75 -1.24 -30.83
CA ARG A 217 15.54 -0.60 -29.52
C ARG A 217 14.51 0.52 -29.60
N GLN A 218 14.53 1.30 -30.69
CA GLN A 218 13.56 2.37 -30.90
C GLN A 218 12.13 1.85 -31.07
N THR A 219 11.95 0.68 -31.68
CA THR A 219 10.61 0.08 -31.88
C THR A 219 9.97 -0.52 -30.62
N VAL A 220 10.70 -0.59 -29.49
CA VAL A 220 10.21 -1.18 -28.22
C VAL A 220 9.71 -0.10 -27.25
N TYR A 221 9.99 1.18 -27.53
CA TYR A 221 9.42 2.33 -26.82
C TYR A 221 8.18 2.86 -27.53
#